data_AF-D5RKK0-F1
#
_entry.id   AF-D5RKK0-F1
#
_cell.length_a   1.000
_cell.length_b   1.000
_cell.length_c   1.000
_cell.angle_alpha   90.00
_cell.angle_beta   90.00
_cell.angle_gamma   90.00
#
_symmetry.space_group_name_H-M   'P 1'
#
loop_
_entity.id
_entity.type
_entity.pdbx_description
1 polymer ?
#
loop_
_entity_poly.entity_id
_entity_poly.type
_entity_poly.pdbx_seq_one_letter_code
_entity_poly.pdbx_strand_id
1 'polypeptide(L)'
;MRILPLGWLLLLGACAAPPQEIDRQAVLQEVLDSYRANLAGMQPTSAPVMPRLSGAPQSASQLLGQSPNTVQRWLGEPRLRRSEGNAQIWLYQGPYCHLDVVMDREDVPDSPLRVSYAAARAAGTERRTEAACLEELARGNNS
;
A
#
# COMPACT_ATOMS: atom_id res chain seq x y z
N MET A 1 -14.72 30.98 81.52
CA MET A 1 -15.48 30.20 80.52
C MET A 1 -14.78 30.39 79.17
N ARG A 2 -13.77 29.56 78.87
CA ARG A 2 -13.84 28.37 77.97
C ARG A 2 -14.16 28.73 76.51
N ILE A 3 -13.11 29.15 75.81
CA ILE A 3 -13.01 29.27 74.35
C ILE A 3 -12.96 27.85 73.79
N LEU A 4 -13.96 27.45 72.99
CA LEU A 4 -14.05 26.13 72.35
C LEU A 4 -13.49 26.24 70.91
N PRO A 5 -12.58 25.35 70.48
CA PRO A 5 -11.83 25.51 69.24
C PRO A 5 -12.63 24.98 68.04
N LEU A 6 -13.26 25.89 67.29
CA LEU A 6 -14.00 25.56 66.05
C LEU A 6 -13.09 25.27 64.84
N GLY A 7 -11.77 25.37 65.00
CA GLY A 7 -10.80 25.32 63.88
C GLY A 7 -10.38 23.92 63.44
N TRP A 8 -10.75 22.86 64.17
CA TRP A 8 -10.15 21.53 63.96
C TRP A 8 -10.96 20.56 63.06
N LEU A 9 -12.20 20.90 62.70
CA LEU A 9 -13.07 20.03 61.90
C LEU A 9 -12.95 20.23 60.37
N LEU A 10 -12.23 21.26 59.90
CA LEU A 10 -12.12 21.57 58.46
C LEU A 10 -10.90 20.93 57.76
N LEU A 11 -10.05 20.18 58.47
CA LEU A 11 -8.80 19.61 57.93
C LEU A 11 -8.87 18.11 57.56
N LEU A 12 -10.03 17.46 57.67
CA LEU A 12 -10.17 16.00 57.41
C LEU A 12 -10.79 15.64 56.04
N GLY A 13 -11.07 16.61 55.17
CA GLY A 13 -11.80 16.39 53.91
C GLY A 13 -10.96 16.28 52.62
N ALA A 14 -9.63 16.26 52.69
CA ALA A 14 -8.78 16.50 51.51
C ALA A 14 -8.38 15.25 50.67
N CYS A 15 -8.75 14.03 51.07
CA CYS A 15 -8.36 12.81 50.35
C CYS A 15 -9.56 11.90 50.02
N ALA A 16 -10.53 12.41 49.28
CA ALA A 16 -11.54 11.58 48.64
C ALA A 16 -11.83 12.13 47.24
N ALA A 17 -10.89 11.94 46.32
CA ALA A 17 -11.20 12.09 44.90
C ALA A 17 -12.17 10.97 44.54
N PRO A 18 -13.39 11.27 44.03
CA PRO A 18 -14.30 10.23 43.59
C PRO A 18 -13.63 9.41 42.47
N PRO A 19 -13.83 8.08 42.43
CA PRO A 19 -13.34 7.28 41.31
C PRO A 19 -13.94 7.87 40.03
N GLN A 20 -13.08 8.25 39.09
CA GLN A 20 -13.53 8.72 37.79
C GLN A 20 -14.26 7.56 37.12
N GLU A 21 -15.59 7.67 37.05
CA GLU A 21 -16.43 6.74 36.33
C GLU A 21 -16.13 6.94 34.84
N ILE A 22 -15.24 6.09 34.31
CA ILE A 22 -14.94 6.09 32.89
C ILE A 22 -16.24 5.70 32.18
N ASP A 23 -16.83 6.68 31.49
CA ASP A 23 -17.96 6.42 30.62
C ASP A 23 -17.50 5.57 29.44
N ARG A 24 -17.65 4.25 29.60
CA ARG A 24 -17.27 3.27 28.58
C ARG A 24 -18.05 3.47 27.29
N GLN A 25 -19.25 4.05 27.35
CA GLN A 25 -20.06 4.32 26.16
C GLN A 25 -19.46 5.47 25.37
N ALA A 26 -19.06 6.55 26.04
CA ALA A 26 -18.36 7.67 25.41
C ALA A 26 -17.04 7.24 24.77
N VAL A 27 -16.23 6.43 25.47
CA VAL A 27 -14.97 5.90 24.92
C VAL A 27 -15.21 5.02 23.69
N LEU A 28 -16.22 4.15 23.73
CA LEU A 28 -16.55 3.31 22.58
C LEU A 28 -16.99 4.15 21.38
N GLN A 29 -17.80 5.19 21.59
CA GLN A 29 -18.22 6.10 20.53
C GLN A 29 -17.03 6.81 19.88
N GLU A 30 -16.10 7.32 20.69
CA GLU A 30 -14.90 7.98 20.17
C GLU A 30 -14.00 7.03 19.36
N VAL A 31 -13.83 5.79 19.81
CA VAL A 31 -13.08 4.77 19.05
C VAL A 31 -13.76 4.46 17.72
N LEU A 32 -15.09 4.31 17.72
CA LEU A 32 -15.85 4.03 16.49
C LEU A 32 -15.78 5.21 15.51
N ASP A 33 -15.83 6.44 16.00
CA ASP A 33 -15.75 7.63 15.16
C ASP A 33 -14.34 7.83 14.59
N SER A 34 -13.31 7.59 15.39
CA SER A 34 -11.92 7.53 14.91
C SER A 34 -11.75 6.46 13.83
N TYR A 35 -12.31 5.26 14.05
CA TYR A 35 -12.24 4.17 13.08
C TYR A 35 -12.92 4.53 11.75
N ARG A 36 -14.11 5.13 11.80
CA ARG A 36 -14.82 5.61 10.60
C ARG A 36 -14.03 6.68 9.85
N ALA A 37 -13.42 7.63 10.57
CA ALA A 37 -12.60 8.67 9.96
C ALA A 37 -11.37 8.06 9.24
N ASN A 38 -10.72 7.07 9.85
CA ASN A 38 -9.61 6.35 9.23
C ASN A 38 -10.06 5.60 7.96
N LEU A 39 -11.21 4.91 8.01
CA LEU A 39 -11.76 4.22 6.83
C LEU A 39 -12.11 5.19 5.70
N ALA A 40 -12.70 6.34 6.01
CA ALA A 40 -13.03 7.35 5.01
C ALA A 40 -11.78 7.89 4.28
N GLY A 41 -10.64 7.97 4.98
CA GLY A 41 -9.35 8.33 4.37
C GLY A 41 -8.75 7.25 3.46
N MET A 42 -9.21 6.00 3.58
CA MET A 42 -8.77 4.86 2.75
C MET A 42 -9.69 4.59 1.56
N GLN A 43 -10.74 5.41 1.35
CA GLN A 43 -11.66 5.23 0.23
C GLN A 43 -10.87 5.29 -1.11
N PRO A 44 -10.91 4.24 -1.95
CA PRO A 44 -10.17 4.23 -3.20
C PRO A 44 -10.66 5.39 -4.08
N THR A 45 -9.76 6.32 -4.36
CA THR A 45 -10.00 7.35 -5.37
C THR A 45 -10.09 6.65 -6.72
N SER A 46 -11.01 7.09 -7.59
CA SER A 46 -11.18 6.51 -8.93
C SER A 46 -9.82 6.35 -9.61
N ALA A 47 -9.51 5.14 -10.06
CA ALA A 47 -8.24 4.84 -10.71
C ALA A 47 -8.03 5.82 -11.89
N PRO A 48 -6.85 6.46 -12.00
CA PRO A 48 -6.59 7.38 -13.09
C PRO A 48 -6.72 6.64 -14.42
N VAL A 49 -7.44 7.26 -15.37
CA VAL A 49 -7.49 6.75 -16.75
C VAL A 49 -6.09 6.92 -17.34
N MET A 50 -5.37 5.81 -17.47
CA MET A 50 -4.02 5.86 -17.99
C MET A 50 -4.00 5.91 -19.51
N PRO A 51 -3.18 6.80 -20.10
CA PRO A 51 -3.05 6.89 -21.54
C PRO A 51 -2.51 5.59 -22.11
N ARG A 52 -3.02 5.19 -23.28
CA ARG A 52 -2.44 4.08 -24.05
C ARG A 52 -1.08 4.51 -24.55
N LEU A 53 -0.05 3.73 -24.22
CA LEU A 53 1.32 4.00 -24.64
C LEU A 53 1.53 3.67 -26.10
N SER A 54 2.25 4.56 -26.80
CA SER A 54 2.76 4.34 -28.16
C SER A 54 4.24 3.97 -28.05
N GLY A 55 4.57 2.69 -28.23
CA GLY A 55 5.95 2.19 -28.15
C GLY A 55 6.26 1.39 -26.87
N ALA A 56 7.53 1.06 -26.68
CA ALA A 56 8.00 0.31 -25.52
C ALA A 56 8.02 1.21 -24.26
N PRO A 57 7.74 0.65 -23.07
CA PRO A 57 7.74 1.40 -21.82
C PRO A 57 9.16 1.88 -21.45
N GLN A 58 9.26 3.11 -20.95
CA GLN A 58 10.49 3.73 -20.45
C GLN A 58 10.52 3.85 -18.91
N SER A 59 9.41 3.59 -18.22
CA SER A 59 9.35 3.52 -16.76
C SER A 59 8.48 2.35 -16.29
N ALA A 60 8.67 1.90 -15.05
CA ALA A 60 7.85 0.82 -14.50
C ALA A 60 6.37 1.24 -14.34
N SER A 61 6.13 2.50 -13.98
CA SER A 61 4.79 3.07 -13.82
C SER A 61 3.93 3.00 -15.09
N GLN A 62 4.56 2.98 -16.27
CA GLN A 62 3.88 2.84 -17.55
C GLN A 62 3.28 1.44 -17.78
N LEU A 63 3.73 0.44 -17.01
CA LEU A 63 3.18 -0.92 -17.06
C LEU A 63 1.86 -1.06 -16.32
N LEU A 64 1.54 -0.15 -15.39
CA LEU A 64 0.32 -0.23 -14.59
C LEU A 64 -0.92 -0.38 -15.51
N GLY A 65 -1.94 -1.09 -15.06
CA GLY A 65 -3.17 -1.34 -15.83
C GLY A 65 -2.99 -2.12 -17.15
N GLN A 66 -1.78 -2.50 -17.54
CA GLN A 66 -1.56 -3.24 -18.78
C GLN A 66 -1.97 -4.70 -18.61
N SER A 67 -2.34 -5.34 -19.72
CA SER A 67 -2.66 -6.76 -19.75
C SER A 67 -1.38 -7.60 -19.76
N PRO A 68 -1.43 -8.87 -19.27
CA PRO A 68 -0.32 -9.80 -19.37
C PRO A 68 0.26 -9.91 -20.79
N ASN A 69 -0.61 -10.01 -21.80
CA ASN A 69 -0.21 -10.10 -23.20
C ASN A 69 0.52 -8.84 -23.69
N THR A 70 0.07 -7.65 -23.26
CA THR A 70 0.76 -6.40 -23.60
C THR A 70 2.17 -6.36 -23.01
N VAL A 71 2.32 -6.75 -21.74
CA VAL A 71 3.64 -6.81 -21.08
C VAL A 71 4.55 -7.81 -21.80
N GLN A 72 4.03 -8.99 -22.16
CA GLN A 72 4.79 -9.99 -22.93
C GLN A 72 5.19 -9.50 -24.32
N ARG A 73 4.33 -8.74 -25.00
CA ARG A 73 4.69 -8.17 -26.31
C ARG A 73 5.84 -7.17 -26.24
N TRP A 74 5.98 -6.46 -25.12
CA TRP A 74 7.07 -5.50 -24.96
C TRP A 74 8.35 -6.14 -24.41
N LEU A 75 8.22 -7.01 -23.43
CA LEU A 75 9.33 -7.50 -22.63
C LEU A 75 9.61 -8.99 -22.84
N GLY A 76 8.82 -9.70 -23.65
CA GLY A 76 8.90 -11.14 -23.81
C GLY A 76 8.42 -11.93 -22.59
N GLU A 77 8.92 -13.17 -22.47
CA GLU A 77 8.58 -14.05 -21.36
C GLU A 77 9.39 -13.69 -20.10
N PRO A 78 8.76 -13.62 -18.92
CA PRO A 78 9.47 -13.47 -17.67
C PRO A 78 10.21 -14.76 -17.32
N ARG A 79 11.28 -14.62 -16.55
CA ARG A 79 12.10 -15.75 -16.09
C ARG A 79 11.39 -16.58 -15.02
N LEU A 80 10.51 -15.96 -14.25
CA LEU A 80 9.68 -16.62 -13.25
C LEU A 80 8.25 -16.08 -13.32
N ARG A 81 7.28 -16.99 -13.19
CA ARG A 81 5.86 -16.69 -12.96
C ARG A 81 5.36 -17.50 -11.77
N ARG A 82 4.62 -16.86 -10.88
CA ARG A 82 3.94 -17.50 -9.75
C ARG A 82 2.51 -16.96 -9.63
N SER A 83 1.57 -17.83 -9.35
CA SER A 83 0.19 -17.46 -9.03
C SER A 83 0.02 -17.38 -7.51
N GLU A 84 -0.65 -16.34 -7.02
CA GLU A 84 -0.96 -16.13 -5.60
C GLU A 84 -2.40 -15.65 -5.46
N GLY A 85 -3.34 -16.55 -5.20
CA GLY A 85 -4.76 -16.22 -5.14
C GLY A 85 -5.25 -15.60 -6.46
N ASN A 86 -5.75 -14.36 -6.38
CA ASN A 86 -6.21 -13.57 -7.53
C ASN A 86 -5.06 -12.83 -8.26
N ALA A 87 -3.82 -12.98 -7.79
CA ALA A 87 -2.65 -12.31 -8.31
C ALA A 87 -1.74 -13.24 -9.15
N GLN A 88 -0.97 -12.64 -10.06
CA GLN A 88 0.23 -13.23 -10.64
C GLN A 88 1.44 -12.34 -10.39
N ILE A 89 2.54 -12.97 -9.97
CA ILE A 89 3.82 -12.32 -9.73
C ILE A 89 4.82 -12.80 -10.77
N TRP A 90 5.33 -11.88 -11.56
CA TRP A 90 6.29 -12.13 -12.63
C TRP A 90 7.60 -11.43 -12.32
N LEU A 91 8.71 -12.12 -12.59
CA LEU A 91 10.05 -11.56 -12.46
C LEU A 91 10.77 -11.67 -13.80
N TYR A 92 11.11 -10.52 -14.36
CA TYR A 92 12.01 -10.37 -15.49
C TYR A 92 13.43 -10.15 -14.96
N GLN A 93 14.40 -10.86 -15.55
CA GLN A 93 15.80 -10.74 -15.14
C GLN A 93 16.68 -10.50 -16.36
N GLY A 94 17.39 -9.38 -16.35
CA GLY A 94 18.49 -9.09 -17.25
C GLY A 94 19.83 -9.26 -16.53
N PRO A 95 20.95 -9.16 -17.26
CA PRO A 95 22.29 -9.21 -16.67
C PRO A 95 22.53 -8.17 -15.57
N TYR A 96 21.95 -6.97 -15.67
CA TYR A 96 22.24 -5.85 -14.77
C TYR A 96 21.02 -5.30 -14.04
N CYS A 97 19.85 -5.87 -14.25
CA CYS A 97 18.65 -5.45 -13.56
C CYS A 97 17.59 -6.55 -13.45
N HIS A 98 16.61 -6.29 -12.61
CA HIS A 98 15.40 -7.07 -12.46
C HIS A 98 14.18 -6.15 -12.53
N LEU A 99 13.08 -6.68 -13.06
CA LEU A 99 11.79 -6.02 -13.04
C LEU A 99 10.78 -6.98 -12.41
N ASP A 100 10.24 -6.55 -11.28
CA ASP A 100 9.16 -7.22 -10.56
C ASP A 100 7.82 -6.65 -11.07
N VAL A 101 6.90 -7.51 -11.46
CA VAL A 101 5.56 -7.15 -11.96
C VAL A 101 4.51 -7.96 -11.21
N VAL A 102 3.55 -7.29 -10.59
CA VAL A 102 2.39 -7.92 -9.94
C VAL A 102 1.15 -7.55 -10.74
N MET A 103 0.33 -8.55 -11.02
CA MET A 103 -0.92 -8.40 -11.74
C MET A 103 -2.04 -8.96 -10.89
N ASP A 104 -3.08 -8.16 -10.67
CA ASP A 104 -4.25 -8.56 -9.90
C ASP A 104 -5.48 -8.66 -10.80
N ARG A 105 -6.43 -9.48 -10.37
CA ARG A 105 -7.81 -9.46 -10.84
C ARG A 105 -8.61 -8.58 -9.90
N GLU A 106 -9.52 -7.80 -10.47
CA GLU A 106 -10.55 -7.13 -9.66
C GLU A 106 -11.46 -8.17 -9.01
N ASP A 107 -12.07 -7.85 -7.86
CA ASP A 107 -13.00 -8.71 -7.12
C ASP A 107 -14.39 -8.78 -7.78
N VAL A 108 -14.41 -9.00 -9.10
CA VAL A 108 -15.59 -9.18 -9.94
C VAL A 108 -15.38 -10.47 -10.76
N PRO A 109 -16.41 -11.32 -10.93
CA PRO A 109 -16.28 -12.54 -11.72
C PRO A 109 -15.70 -12.27 -13.11
N ASP A 110 -14.79 -13.15 -13.54
CA ASP A 110 -14.13 -13.12 -14.85
C ASP A 110 -13.32 -11.85 -15.16
N SER A 111 -12.99 -11.04 -14.14
CA SER A 111 -12.15 -9.88 -14.34
C SER A 111 -10.78 -10.28 -14.90
N PRO A 112 -10.26 -9.54 -15.90
CA PRO A 112 -8.98 -9.86 -16.51
C PRO A 112 -7.84 -9.37 -15.61
N LEU A 113 -6.70 -10.07 -15.63
CA LEU A 113 -5.49 -9.61 -14.95
C LEU A 113 -5.02 -8.26 -15.50
N ARG A 114 -4.62 -7.38 -14.58
CA ARG A 114 -4.08 -6.05 -14.87
C ARG A 114 -2.88 -5.82 -13.95
N VAL A 115 -1.82 -5.21 -14.48
CA VAL A 115 -0.67 -4.83 -13.64
C VAL A 115 -1.13 -3.85 -12.57
N SER A 116 -0.98 -4.23 -11.31
CA SER A 116 -1.28 -3.41 -10.13
C SER A 116 -0.01 -2.78 -9.56
N TYR A 117 1.14 -3.42 -9.78
CA TYR A 117 2.45 -2.94 -9.33
C TYR A 117 3.55 -3.35 -10.31
N ALA A 118 4.52 -2.45 -10.48
CA ALA A 118 5.77 -2.74 -11.18
C ALA A 118 6.92 -1.91 -10.60
N ALA A 119 8.11 -2.52 -10.50
CA ALA A 119 9.32 -1.83 -10.09
C ALA A 119 10.57 -2.44 -10.73
N ALA A 120 11.42 -1.57 -11.28
CA ALA A 120 12.73 -1.97 -11.78
C ALA A 120 13.80 -1.73 -10.70
N ARG A 121 14.74 -2.66 -10.57
CA ARG A 121 15.86 -2.57 -9.63
C ARG A 121 17.15 -3.02 -10.28
N ALA A 122 18.24 -2.33 -9.97
CA ALA A 122 19.56 -2.73 -10.40
C ALA A 122 19.94 -4.11 -9.80
N ALA A 123 20.69 -4.89 -10.55
CA ALA A 123 21.37 -6.08 -10.04
C ALA A 123 22.85 -5.73 -9.84
N GLY A 124 23.34 -5.86 -8.60
CA GLY A 124 24.71 -5.48 -8.24
C GLY A 124 24.84 -4.05 -7.70
N THR A 125 26.04 -3.47 -7.82
CA THR A 125 26.40 -2.19 -7.20
C THR A 125 26.31 -0.99 -8.16
N GLU A 126 26.18 -1.23 -9.46
CA GLU A 126 26.09 -0.16 -10.45
C GLU A 126 24.69 0.44 -10.47
N ARG A 127 24.61 1.78 -10.47
CA ARG A 127 23.33 2.47 -10.58
C ARG A 127 22.78 2.29 -12.00
N ARG A 128 21.54 1.83 -12.10
CA ARG A 128 20.81 1.70 -13.37
C ARG A 128 19.53 2.54 -13.33
N THR A 129 19.16 3.12 -14.47
CA THR A 129 17.87 3.80 -14.64
C THR A 129 16.80 2.78 -15.04
N GLU A 130 15.54 3.06 -14.75
CA GLU A 130 14.43 2.18 -15.18
C GLU A 130 14.38 2.02 -16.70
N ALA A 131 14.56 3.12 -17.44
CA ALA A 131 14.57 3.10 -18.91
C ALA A 131 15.64 2.17 -19.47
N ALA A 132 16.86 2.22 -18.93
CA ALA A 132 17.95 1.34 -19.35
C ALA A 132 17.63 -0.14 -19.04
N CYS A 133 17.01 -0.40 -17.88
CA CYS A 133 16.59 -1.75 -17.52
C CYS A 133 15.51 -2.30 -18.47
N LEU A 134 14.47 -1.52 -18.75
CA LEU A 134 13.38 -1.94 -19.64
C LEU A 134 13.86 -2.18 -21.07
N GLU A 135 14.78 -1.35 -21.55
CA GLU A 135 15.38 -1.51 -22.87
C GLU A 135 16.26 -2.77 -22.95
N GLU A 136 17.04 -3.08 -21.92
CA GLU A 136 17.82 -4.32 -21.80
C GLU A 136 16.93 -5.56 -21.84
N LEU A 137 15.88 -5.58 -21.02
CA LEU A 137 14.92 -6.68 -20.95
C LEU A 137 14.19 -6.89 -22.28
N ALA A 138 13.77 -5.81 -22.94
CA ALA A 138 13.11 -5.87 -24.24
C ALA A 138 14.03 -6.42 -25.34
N ARG A 139 15.33 -6.12 -25.30
CA ARG A 139 16.30 -6.68 -26.27
C ARG A 139 16.59 -8.16 -26.02
N GLY A 140 16.84 -8.52 -24.76
CA GLY A 140 17.27 -9.87 -24.38
C GLY A 140 16.26 -10.97 -24.73
N ASN A 141 14.98 -10.63 -24.83
CA ASN A 141 13.90 -11.58 -25.09
C ASN A 141 13.40 -11.58 -26.55
N ASN A 142 13.93 -10.72 -27.42
CA ASN A 142 13.62 -10.68 -28.86
C ASN A 142 14.73 -11.31 -29.74
N SER A 143 15.67 -12.05 -29.13
CA SER A 143 16.81 -12.70 -29.79
C SER A 143 16.60 -14.19 -29.99
#